data_AF-A0A2Z3V792-F1
#
_entry.id   AF-A0A2Z3V792-F1
#
_cell.length_a   1.000
_cell.length_b   1.000
_cell.length_c   1.000
_cell.angle_alpha   90.00
_cell.angle_beta   90.00
_cell.angle_gamma   90.00
#
_symmetry.space_group_name_H-M   'P 1'
#
loop_
_entity.id
_entity.type
_entity.pdbx_description
1 polymer ?
#
loop_
_entity_poly.entity_id
_entity_poly.type
_entity_poly.pdbx_seq_one_letter_code
_entity_poly.pdbx_strand_id
1 'polypeptide(L)' 'MEWGRAMLELSTAIDHLATEDPSEIPRLQLTEQLIELHWQMARLQAQIARRTSVRGPSH' A
#
# COMPACT_ATOMS: atom_id res chain seq x y z
N MET A 1 10.78 14.12 -3.10
CA MET A 1 10.87 12.64 -2.94
C MET A 1 9.47 12.06 -2.89
N GLU A 2 8.98 11.45 -3.98
CA GLU A 2 7.62 10.88 -4.04
C GLU A 2 7.55 9.45 -3.48
N TRP A 3 8.64 8.69 -3.60
CA TRP A 3 8.78 7.33 -3.04
C TRP A 3 8.67 7.29 -1.52
N GLY A 4 9.37 8.19 -0.83
CA GLY A 4 9.30 8.28 0.63
C GLY A 4 7.90 8.64 1.14
N ARG A 5 7.12 9.40 0.34
CA ARG A 5 5.73 9.70 0.66
C ARG A 5 4.82 8.50 0.44
N ALA A 6 4.94 7.80 -0.69
CA ALA A 6 4.13 6.62 -0.98
C ALA A 6 4.36 5.47 0.02
N MET A 7 5.59 5.27 0.47
CA MET A 7 5.93 4.24 1.47
C MET A 7 5.44 4.61 2.86
N LEU A 8 5.50 5.90 3.22
CA LEU A 8 4.93 6.41 4.47
C LEU A 8 3.40 6.27 4.48
N GLU A 9 2.72 6.63 3.39
CA GLU A 9 1.25 6.47 3.25
C GLU A 9 0.82 5.01 3.42
N LEU A 10 1.54 4.06 2.82
CA LEU A 10 1.24 2.64 2.98
C LEU A 10 1.52 2.15 4.41
N SER A 11 2.62 2.57 5.03
CA SER A 11 2.94 2.20 6.42
C SER A 11 1.85 2.66 7.37
N THR A 12 1.42 3.93 7.25
CA THR A 12 0.35 4.48 8.08
C THR A 12 -0.98 3.73 7.90
N ALA A 13 -1.33 3.35 6.67
CA ALA A 13 -2.55 2.57 6.41
C ALA A 13 -2.50 1.17 7.05
N ILE A 14 -1.35 0.51 6.99
CA ILE A 14 -1.14 -0.81 7.63
C ILE A 14 -1.19 -0.67 9.15
N ASP A 15 -0.52 0.33 9.73
CA ASP A 15 -0.50 0.56 11.17
C ASP A 15 -1.92 0.83 11.69
N HIS A 16 -2.72 1.62 10.97
CA HIS A 16 -4.13 1.85 11.30
C HIS A 16 -4.92 0.53 11.33
N LEU A 17 -4.87 -0.23 10.23
CA LEU A 17 -5.55 -1.53 10.12
C LEU A 17 -5.11 -2.55 11.18
N ALA A 18 -3.84 -2.55 11.56
CA ALA A 18 -3.28 -3.47 12.55
C ALA A 18 -3.72 -3.16 13.98
N THR A 19 -4.18 -1.93 14.25
CA THR A 19 -4.69 -1.52 15.57
C THR A 19 -6.18 -1.78 15.76
N GLU A 20 -6.91 -2.12 14.69
CA GLU A 20 -8.35 -2.41 14.74
C GLU A 20 -8.58 -3.92 14.90
N ASP A 21 -9.54 -4.33 15.74
CA ASP A 21 -10.01 -5.72 15.77
C ASP A 21 -11.00 -5.95 14.61
N PRO A 22 -10.71 -6.84 13.64
CA PRO A 22 -11.55 -7.00 12.46
C PRO A 22 -12.96 -7.52 12.76
N SER A 23 -13.19 -8.14 13.93
CA SER A 23 -14.50 -8.63 14.33
C SER A 23 -15.40 -7.52 14.88
N GLU A 24 -14.81 -6.40 15.29
CA GLU A 24 -15.50 -5.20 15.76
C GLU A 24 -15.82 -4.20 14.65
N ILE A 25 -15.25 -4.38 13.45
CA ILE A 25 -15.48 -3.51 12.29
C ILE A 25 -16.73 -3.96 11.51
N PRO A 26 -17.69 -3.08 11.22
CA PRO A 26 -18.77 -3.36 10.29
C PRO A 26 -18.24 -3.87 8.94
N ARG A 27 -18.76 -5.00 8.45
CA ARG A 27 -18.24 -5.68 7.24
C ARG A 27 -18.09 -4.78 6.01
N LEU A 28 -19.00 -3.82 5.83
CA LEU A 28 -18.94 -2.85 4.74
C LEU A 28 -17.70 -1.96 4.87
N GLN A 29 -17.45 -1.41 6.07
CA GLN A 29 -16.30 -0.57 6.38
C GLN A 29 -14.99 -1.35 6.23
N LEU A 30 -14.94 -2.59 6.72
CA LEU A 30 -13.77 -3.46 6.53
C LEU A 30 -13.50 -3.70 5.03
N THR A 31 -14.55 -3.88 4.23
CA THR A 31 -14.40 -4.07 2.77
C THR A 31 -13.83 -2.83 2.10
N GLU A 32 -14.31 -1.63 2.47
CA GLU A 32 -13.79 -0.37 1.95
C GLU A 32 -12.32 -0.15 2.31
N GLN A 33 -11.94 -0.39 3.57
CA GLN A 33 -10.55 -0.29 4.04
C GLN A 33 -9.64 -1.26 3.27
N LEU A 34 -10.09 -2.50 3.03
CA LEU A 34 -9.32 -3.49 2.27
C LEU A 34 -9.17 -3.12 0.79
N ILE A 35 -10.19 -2.52 0.18
CA ILE A 35 -10.13 -2.02 -1.20
C ILE A 35 -9.10 -0.89 -1.29
N GLU A 36 -9.12 0.05 -0.35
CA GLU A 36 -8.16 1.16 -0.32
C GLU A 36 -6.72 0.66 -0.14
N LEU A 37 -6.49 -0.26 0.81
CA LEU A 37 -5.18 -0.86 1.01
C LEU A 37 -4.70 -1.57 -0.27
N HIS A 38 -5.57 -2.31 -0.95
CA HIS A 38 -5.23 -2.98 -2.20
C HIS A 38 -4.75 -1.99 -3.28
N TRP A 39 -5.44 -0.86 -3.45
CA TRP A 39 -5.02 0.17 -4.39
C TRP A 39 -3.69 0.81 -4.04
N GLN A 40 -3.46 1.09 -2.75
CA GLN A 40 -2.18 1.64 -2.29
C GLN A 40 -1.02 0.67 -2.57
N MET A 41 -1.21 -0.63 -2.30
CA MET A 41 -0.23 -1.67 -2.65
C MET A 41 0.03 -1.76 -4.15
N ALA A 42 -1.01 -1.78 -4.98
CA ALA A 42 -0.89 -1.86 -6.43
C ALA A 42 -0.12 -0.65 -7.00
N ARG A 43 -0.38 0.55 -6.46
CA ARG A 43 0.36 1.77 -6.80
C ARG A 43 1.83 1.66 -6.42
N LEU A 44 2.13 1.17 -5.22
CA LEU A 44 3.51 0.97 -4.77
C LEU A 44 4.24 -0.06 -5.65
N GLN A 45 3.59 -1.19 -5.96
CA GLN A 45 4.12 -2.21 -6.85
C GLN A 45 4.45 -1.67 -8.24
N ALA A 46 3.57 -0.83 -8.81
CA ALA A 46 3.84 -0.17 -10.09
C ALA A 46 5.05 0.78 -10.00
N GLN A 47 5.23 1.50 -8.88
CA GLN A 47 6.40 2.35 -8.67
C GLN A 47 7.70 1.54 -8.51
N ILE A 48 7.65 0.41 -7.78
CA ILE A 48 8.78 -0.54 -7.67
C ILE A 48 9.16 -1.03 -9.06
N ALA A 49 8.19 -1.56 -9.80
CA ALA A 49 8.39 -2.13 -11.12
C ALA A 49 9.05 -1.14 -12.09
N ARG A 50 8.61 0.12 -12.09
CA ARG A 50 9.21 1.19 -12.90
C ARG A 50 10.67 1.45 -12.55
N ARG A 51 11.05 1.31 -11.27
CA ARG A 51 12.43 1.56 -10.83
C ARG A 51 13.33 0.34 -11.03
N THR A 52 12.82 -0.86 -10.82
CA THR A 52 13.56 -2.10 -11.06
C THR A 52 13.72 -2.38 -12.55
N SER A 53 12.73 -2.03 -13.39
CA SER A 53 12.86 -2.13 -14.84
C SER A 53 13.89 -1.15 -15.42
N VAL A 54 14.01 0.07 -14.84
CA VAL A 54 15.07 1.03 -15.17
C VAL A 54 16.45 0.55 -14.73
N ARG A 55 16.53 -0.38 -13.76
CA ARG A 55 17.74 -1.15 -13.40
C ARG A 55 17.90 -2.45 -14.20
N GLY A 56 17.37 -2.51 -15.43
CA GLY A 56 17.76 -3.54 -16.41
C GLY A 56 19.28 -3.56 -16.60
N PRO A 57 19.88 -4.73 -16.89
CA PRO A 57 21.33 -4.94 -16.80
C PRO A 57 22.07 -3.91 -17.64
N SER A 58 22.80 -3.02 -16.96
CA SER A 58 23.82 -2.20 -17.58
C SER A 58 24.95 -3.16 -17.96
N HIS A 59 24.97 -3.57 -19.22
CA HIS A 59 26.09 -4.28 -19.84
C HIS A 59 27.20 -3.27 -20.17
#